data_AF-A0A943JW96-F1
#
_entry.id   AF-A0A943JW96-F1
#
_cell.length_a   1.000
_cell.length_b   1.000
_cell.length_c   1.000
_cell.angle_alpha   90.00
_cell.angle_beta   90.00
_cell.angle_gamma   90.00
#
_symmetry.space_group_name_H-M   'P 1'
#
loop_
_entity.id
_entity.type
_entity.pdbx_description
1 polymer ?
#
loop_
_entity_poly.entity_id
_entity_poly.type
_entity_poly.pdbx_seq_one_letter_code
_entity_poly.pdbx_strand_id
1 'polypeptide(L)'
;MKITLKRYGFTLAEMMVCLAVLSIIATMLIPAIMQVKPAKNKILFKKAYYLAERIVTELVNDEDMYATKLGKEGFDEIEPAAIDSSISGNTKFCKLFATKVNTVDDVPNCVSNQIAFISSDGIEWIMPITDFTTDAKIKVDVNGSDKKPNCMYNKTDPEKCSDPDIFEIFIKKDGKMYVKDEKAKEYLKTNDTIKR
;
A
#
# COMPACT_ATOMS: atom_id res chain seq x y z
N MET A 1 63.16 12.33 20.49
CA MET A 1 63.05 12.33 19.01
C MET A 1 61.58 12.54 18.66
N LYS A 2 61.17 13.76 18.26
CA LYS A 2 59.79 14.05 17.83
C LYS A 2 59.72 13.91 16.32
N ILE A 3 58.94 12.96 15.83
CA ILE A 3 58.65 12.80 14.39
C ILE A 3 57.48 13.74 14.06
N THR A 4 57.76 14.82 13.35
CA THR A 4 56.73 15.76 12.90
C THR A 4 56.15 15.26 11.59
N LEU A 5 54.94 14.68 11.62
CA LEU A 5 54.22 14.33 10.38
C LEU A 5 53.79 15.63 9.66
N LYS A 6 54.29 15.81 8.43
CA LYS A 6 53.89 16.90 7.53
C LYS A 6 52.45 16.64 7.06
N ARG A 7 51.52 17.51 7.47
CA ARG A 7 50.13 17.47 7.00
C ARG A 7 50.04 18.19 5.66
N TYR A 8 49.64 17.48 4.61
CA TYR A 8 49.36 18.06 3.30
C TYR A 8 47.90 18.53 3.29
N GLY A 9 47.69 19.84 3.07
CA GLY A 9 46.37 20.42 2.87
C GLY A 9 46.05 20.50 1.39
N PHE A 10 44.81 20.21 1.01
CA PHE A 10 44.34 20.39 -0.36
C PHE A 10 44.39 21.86 -0.74
N THR A 11 44.79 22.14 -1.99
CA THR A 11 44.78 23.52 -2.48
C THR A 11 43.34 23.93 -2.77
N LEU A 12 43.04 25.22 -2.59
CA LEU A 12 41.72 25.78 -2.88
C LEU A 12 41.34 25.57 -4.36
N ALA A 13 42.33 25.59 -5.26
CA ALA A 13 42.15 25.31 -6.69
C ALA A 13 41.74 23.85 -6.97
N GLU A 14 42.36 22.88 -6.30
CA GLU A 14 42.01 21.45 -6.42
C GLU A 14 40.59 21.17 -5.94
N MET A 15 40.16 21.83 -4.86
CA MET A 15 38.78 21.76 -4.38
C MET A 15 37.79 22.38 -5.38
N MET A 16 38.16 23.49 -6.03
CA MET A 16 37.30 24.13 -7.05
C MET A 16 37.15 23.25 -8.30
N VAL A 17 38.25 22.66 -8.80
CA VAL A 17 38.20 21.77 -9.96
C VAL A 17 37.39 20.50 -9.64
N CYS A 18 37.55 19.95 -8.43
CA CYS A 18 36.80 18.78 -7.99
C CYS A 18 35.28 19.05 -7.94
N LEU A 19 34.85 20.16 -7.34
CA LEU A 19 33.44 20.53 -7.28
C LEU A 19 32.84 20.84 -8.67
N ALA A 20 33.63 21.46 -9.56
CA ALA A 20 33.23 21.69 -10.94
C ALA A 20 32.96 20.37 -11.68
N VAL A 21 33.83 19.38 -11.56
CA VAL A 21 33.63 18.07 -12.18
C VAL A 21 32.43 17.33 -11.55
N LEU A 22 32.29 17.36 -10.22
CA LEU A 22 31.16 16.72 -9.52
C LEU A 22 29.81 17.31 -9.91
N SER A 23 29.71 18.62 -10.10
CA SER A 23 28.47 19.28 -10.53
C SER A 23 28.06 18.89 -11.95
N ILE A 24 29.01 18.78 -12.88
CA ILE A 24 28.74 18.28 -14.25
C ILE A 24 28.21 16.84 -14.21
N ILE A 25 28.84 15.97 -13.42
CA ILE A 25 28.40 14.58 -13.27
C ILE A 25 27.00 14.51 -12.62
N ALA A 26 26.77 15.25 -11.53
CA ALA A 26 25.49 15.25 -10.83
C ALA A 26 24.34 15.74 -11.72
N THR A 27 24.54 16.83 -12.46
CA THR A 27 23.52 17.39 -13.37
C THR A 27 23.15 16.43 -14.50
N MET A 28 24.09 15.62 -14.99
CA MET A 28 23.79 14.58 -15.98
C MET A 28 23.04 13.38 -15.36
N LEU A 29 23.34 13.02 -14.11
CA LEU A 29 22.74 11.84 -13.46
C LEU A 29 21.33 12.09 -12.92
N ILE A 30 20.99 13.30 -12.45
CA ILE A 30 19.66 13.62 -11.90
C ILE A 30 18.50 13.25 -12.86
N PRO A 31 18.48 13.66 -14.15
CA PRO A 31 17.38 13.31 -15.05
C PRO A 31 17.30 11.80 -15.31
N ALA A 32 18.44 11.11 -15.41
CA ALA A 32 18.46 9.66 -15.55
C ALA A 32 17.84 8.95 -14.33
N ILE A 33 18.13 9.43 -13.11
CA ILE A 33 17.52 8.91 -11.88
C ILE A 33 16.01 9.21 -11.83
N MET A 34 15.59 10.42 -12.25
CA MET A 34 14.17 10.80 -12.26
C MET A 34 13.35 10.00 -13.27
N GLN A 35 13.93 9.62 -14.42
CA GLN A 35 13.26 8.77 -15.42
C GLN A 35 13.10 7.31 -14.95
N VAL A 36 14.06 6.80 -14.18
CA VAL A 36 14.07 5.40 -13.72
C VAL A 36 13.25 5.22 -12.44
N LYS A 37 12.91 6.29 -11.70
CA LYS A 37 12.07 6.17 -10.49
C LYS A 37 10.61 5.92 -10.88
N PRO A 38 10.09 4.68 -10.75
CA PRO A 38 8.66 4.42 -10.92
C PRO A 38 7.83 5.30 -9.98
N ALA A 39 6.62 5.67 -10.42
CA ALA A 39 5.66 6.38 -9.60
C ALA A 39 5.48 5.63 -8.26
N LYS A 40 5.88 6.27 -7.16
CA LYS A 40 5.91 5.66 -5.83
C LYS A 40 4.54 5.12 -5.43
N ASN A 41 3.51 5.92 -5.64
CA ASN A 41 2.12 5.58 -5.34
C ASN A 41 1.65 4.36 -6.15
N LYS A 42 2.07 4.24 -7.42
CA LYS A 42 1.80 3.05 -8.25
C LYS A 42 2.36 1.77 -7.66
N ILE A 43 3.62 1.79 -7.19
CA ILE A 43 4.24 0.60 -6.59
C ILE A 43 3.54 0.24 -5.29
N LEU A 44 3.31 1.23 -4.43
CA LEU A 44 2.71 0.99 -3.11
C LEU A 44 1.28 0.50 -3.25
N PHE A 45 0.49 1.07 -4.15
CA PHE A 45 -0.84 0.56 -4.46
C PHE A 45 -0.81 -0.89 -4.99
N LYS A 46 0.09 -1.19 -5.93
CA LYS A 46 0.24 -2.54 -6.49
C LYS A 46 0.61 -3.55 -5.41
N LYS A 47 1.51 -3.17 -4.49
CA LYS A 47 1.87 -3.98 -3.32
C LYS A 47 0.67 -4.18 -2.39
N ALA A 48 -0.07 -3.12 -2.07
CA ALA A 48 -1.28 -3.18 -1.25
C ALA A 48 -2.33 -4.12 -1.87
N TYR A 49 -2.58 -3.98 -3.17
CA TYR A 49 -3.55 -4.80 -3.88
C TYR A 49 -3.18 -6.30 -3.82
N TYR A 50 -1.95 -6.67 -4.15
CA TYR A 50 -1.54 -8.08 -4.09
C TYR A 50 -1.44 -8.63 -2.67
N LEU A 51 -1.09 -7.79 -1.69
CA LEU A 51 -1.14 -8.18 -0.29
C LEU A 51 -2.58 -8.49 0.12
N ALA A 52 -3.52 -7.61 -0.23
CA ALA A 52 -4.94 -7.83 0.03
C ALA A 52 -5.48 -9.05 -0.71
N GLU A 53 -5.10 -9.27 -1.98
CA GLU A 53 -5.48 -10.45 -2.76
C GLU A 53 -5.01 -11.76 -2.13
N ARG A 54 -3.75 -11.79 -1.69
CA ARG A 54 -3.20 -12.94 -0.96
C ARG A 54 -3.98 -13.19 0.33
N ILE A 55 -4.16 -12.16 1.16
CA ILE A 55 -4.84 -12.29 2.45
C ILE A 55 -6.31 -12.70 2.27
N VAL A 56 -7.02 -12.08 1.34
CA VAL A 56 -8.42 -12.42 1.03
C VAL A 56 -8.53 -13.87 0.57
N THR A 57 -7.62 -14.32 -0.28
CA THR A 57 -7.57 -15.72 -0.73
C THR A 57 -7.26 -16.67 0.43
N GLU A 58 -6.33 -16.32 1.31
CA GLU A 58 -6.04 -17.10 2.52
C GLU A 58 -7.27 -17.17 3.44
N LEU A 59 -7.93 -16.03 3.69
CA LEU A 59 -9.08 -15.97 4.61
C LEU A 59 -10.30 -16.71 4.08
N VAL A 60 -10.67 -16.53 2.81
CA VAL A 60 -11.89 -17.13 2.23
C VAL A 60 -11.79 -18.66 2.13
N ASN A 61 -10.57 -19.20 2.03
CA ASN A 61 -10.33 -20.64 1.92
C ASN A 61 -9.95 -21.30 3.26
N ASP A 62 -9.84 -20.53 4.35
CA ASP A 62 -9.50 -21.05 5.67
C ASP A 62 -10.79 -21.38 6.44
N GLU A 63 -11.04 -22.68 6.64
CA GLU A 63 -12.23 -23.17 7.34
C GLU A 63 -12.29 -22.72 8.80
N ASP A 64 -11.15 -22.51 9.48
CA ASP A 64 -11.14 -22.05 10.87
C ASP A 64 -11.57 -20.57 10.98
N MET A 65 -11.44 -19.83 9.89
CA MET A 65 -11.81 -18.42 9.78
C MET A 65 -13.23 -18.25 9.22
N TYR A 66 -13.52 -18.93 8.11
CA TYR A 66 -14.75 -18.81 7.33
C TYR A 66 -15.31 -20.19 6.91
N ALA A 67 -15.59 -21.05 7.88
CA ALA A 67 -16.34 -22.28 7.66
C ALA A 67 -17.75 -22.02 7.13
N THR A 68 -18.24 -22.88 6.25
CA THR A 68 -19.63 -22.89 5.81
C THR A 68 -20.55 -23.24 6.98
N LYS A 69 -21.26 -22.24 7.52
CA LYS A 69 -22.21 -22.38 8.63
C LYS A 69 -23.56 -21.78 8.22
N LEU A 70 -24.66 -22.39 8.67
CA LEU A 70 -26.02 -21.87 8.45
C LEU A 70 -26.36 -21.59 6.96
N GLY A 71 -25.73 -22.31 6.02
CA GLY A 71 -25.93 -22.11 4.57
C GLY A 71 -25.27 -20.84 4.01
N LYS A 72 -24.36 -20.21 4.77
CA LYS A 72 -23.54 -19.07 4.36
C LYS A 72 -22.12 -19.54 4.03
N GLU A 73 -21.50 -18.91 3.04
CA GLU A 73 -20.20 -19.32 2.46
C GLU A 73 -19.32 -18.10 2.18
N GLY A 74 -18.06 -18.20 2.58
CA GLY A 74 -17.09 -17.11 2.43
C GLY A 74 -17.40 -15.97 3.40
N PHE A 75 -17.26 -14.73 2.94
CA PHE A 75 -17.29 -13.57 3.84
C PHE A 75 -18.68 -13.15 4.33
N ASP A 76 -19.75 -13.74 3.79
CA ASP A 76 -21.11 -13.52 4.33
C ASP A 76 -21.33 -14.27 5.66
N GLU A 77 -20.37 -15.11 6.07
CA GLU A 77 -20.40 -15.84 7.33
C GLU A 77 -19.87 -15.01 8.51
N ILE A 78 -20.77 -14.66 9.44
CA ILE A 78 -20.54 -13.74 10.56
C ILE A 78 -20.48 -14.43 11.93
N GLU A 79 -20.69 -15.74 12.01
CA GLU A 79 -20.50 -16.50 13.24
C GLU A 79 -19.05 -16.43 13.71
N PRO A 80 -18.80 -16.64 15.01
CA PRO A 80 -17.46 -16.59 15.56
C PRO A 80 -16.48 -17.51 14.83
N ALA A 81 -15.28 -16.98 14.58
CA ALA A 81 -14.16 -17.75 14.07
C ALA A 81 -13.77 -18.86 15.06
N ALA A 82 -13.30 -20.00 14.56
CA ALA A 82 -12.91 -21.13 15.40
C ALA A 82 -11.64 -20.82 16.23
N ILE A 83 -10.77 -19.96 15.70
CA ILE A 83 -9.51 -19.56 16.35
C ILE A 83 -9.77 -18.65 17.54
N ASP A 84 -10.75 -17.76 17.43
CA ASP A 84 -11.13 -16.86 18.52
C ASP A 84 -12.61 -16.50 18.42
N SER A 85 -13.35 -16.96 19.44
CA SER A 85 -14.78 -16.66 19.61
C SER A 85 -15.12 -15.17 19.75
N SER A 86 -14.13 -14.32 20.06
CA SER A 86 -14.27 -12.85 20.13
C SER A 86 -14.32 -12.17 18.76
N ILE A 87 -13.98 -12.91 17.69
CA ILE A 87 -13.93 -12.44 16.31
C ILE A 87 -15.20 -12.89 15.60
N SER A 88 -16.22 -12.03 15.60
CA SER A 88 -17.54 -12.30 15.03
C SER A 88 -18.21 -11.02 14.50
N GLY A 89 -19.35 -11.20 13.84
CA GLY A 89 -20.18 -10.12 13.32
C GLY A 89 -19.52 -9.35 12.17
N ASN A 90 -20.01 -8.14 11.94
CA ASN A 90 -19.60 -7.30 10.81
C ASN A 90 -18.14 -6.80 10.89
N THR A 91 -17.47 -6.99 12.03
CA THR A 91 -16.05 -6.63 12.23
C THR A 91 -15.08 -7.78 11.97
N LYS A 92 -15.61 -9.00 11.79
CA LYS A 92 -14.82 -10.24 11.62
C LYS A 92 -13.76 -10.10 10.54
N PHE A 93 -14.15 -9.62 9.36
CA PHE A 93 -13.23 -9.42 8.25
C PHE A 93 -12.07 -8.47 8.59
N CYS A 94 -12.37 -7.32 9.20
CA CYS A 94 -11.35 -6.35 9.59
C CYS A 94 -10.34 -6.93 10.59
N LYS A 95 -10.83 -7.62 11.63
CA LYS A 95 -9.96 -8.24 12.65
C LYS A 95 -9.09 -9.33 12.05
N LEU A 96 -9.68 -10.25 11.29
CA LEU A 96 -8.95 -11.37 10.66
C LEU A 96 -7.96 -10.92 9.59
N PHE A 97 -8.29 -9.86 8.86
CA PHE A 97 -7.37 -9.29 7.90
C PHE A 97 -6.16 -8.67 8.60
N ALA A 98 -6.39 -7.93 9.69
CA ALA A 98 -5.31 -7.31 10.46
C ALA A 98 -4.33 -8.35 11.05
N THR A 99 -4.79 -9.54 11.46
CA THR A 99 -3.88 -10.60 11.97
C THR A 99 -2.95 -11.18 10.90
N LYS A 100 -3.24 -10.99 9.61
CA LYS A 100 -2.41 -11.44 8.48
C LYS A 100 -1.50 -10.34 7.91
N VAL A 101 -1.67 -9.10 8.36
CA VAL A 101 -0.84 -7.95 7.96
C VAL A 101 0.22 -7.68 9.03
N ASN A 102 1.41 -7.25 8.59
CA ASN A 102 2.41 -6.71 9.50
C ASN A 102 2.07 -5.25 9.85
N THR A 103 1.28 -5.06 10.91
CA THR A 103 0.79 -3.77 11.39
C THR A 103 1.80 -3.09 12.32
N VAL A 104 1.69 -1.76 12.43
CA VAL A 104 2.45 -0.96 13.40
C VAL A 104 1.83 -1.05 14.79
N ASP A 105 0.50 -1.06 14.85
CA ASP A 105 -0.27 -1.21 16.09
C ASP A 105 -0.70 -2.68 16.29
N ASP A 106 -0.72 -3.13 17.54
CA ASP A 106 -1.09 -4.51 17.90
C ASP A 106 -2.61 -4.77 17.79
N VAL A 107 -3.44 -3.74 17.91
CA VAL A 107 -4.90 -3.87 17.94
C VAL A 107 -5.54 -3.03 16.83
N PRO A 108 -6.26 -3.66 15.88
CA PRO A 108 -6.92 -2.93 14.80
C PRO A 108 -8.17 -2.18 15.29
N ASN A 109 -8.32 -0.93 14.84
CA ASN A 109 -9.50 -0.09 15.07
C ASN A 109 -10.59 -0.37 14.03
N CYS A 110 -11.32 -1.47 14.19
CA CYS A 110 -12.36 -1.90 13.24
C CYS A 110 -13.67 -1.08 13.36
N VAL A 111 -13.58 0.23 13.09
CA VAL A 111 -14.68 1.20 13.10
C VAL A 111 -14.93 1.70 11.68
N SER A 112 -16.20 1.83 11.31
CA SER A 112 -16.60 2.26 9.96
C SER A 112 -16.03 3.63 9.60
N ASN A 113 -15.47 3.74 8.39
CA ASN A 113 -14.83 4.93 7.84
C ASN A 113 -13.67 5.50 8.68
N GLN A 114 -13.05 4.70 9.54
CA GLN A 114 -11.83 5.07 10.26
C GLN A 114 -10.64 4.21 9.80
N ILE A 115 -9.43 4.69 10.07
CA ILE A 115 -8.20 3.92 9.86
C ILE A 115 -8.26 2.72 10.81
N ALA A 116 -8.25 1.53 10.23
CA ALA A 116 -8.26 0.28 10.98
C ALA A 116 -6.86 -0.05 11.50
N PHE A 117 -5.84 0.10 10.68
CA PHE A 117 -4.45 -0.09 11.07
C PHE A 117 -3.53 0.53 10.02
N ILE A 118 -2.27 0.72 10.42
CA ILE A 118 -1.18 1.15 9.53
C ILE A 118 -0.25 -0.04 9.35
N SER A 119 0.08 -0.38 8.11
CA SER A 119 1.08 -1.42 7.86
C SER A 119 2.50 -0.87 7.96
N SER A 120 3.47 -1.74 8.23
CA SER A 120 4.90 -1.39 8.38
C SER A 120 5.55 -0.63 7.21
N ASP A 121 4.93 -0.63 6.03
CA ASP A 121 5.32 0.15 4.86
C ASP A 121 4.65 1.54 4.76
N GLY A 122 3.88 1.92 5.78
CA GLY A 122 3.24 3.23 5.90
C GLY A 122 1.96 3.39 5.11
N ILE A 123 1.29 2.27 4.76
CA ILE A 123 -0.03 2.29 4.10
C ILE A 123 -1.09 2.29 5.20
N GLU A 124 -2.04 3.22 5.12
CA GLU A 124 -3.18 3.26 6.03
C GLU A 124 -4.35 2.48 5.43
N TRP A 125 -4.92 1.57 6.21
CA TRP A 125 -5.99 0.68 5.78
C TRP A 125 -7.29 1.07 6.44
N ILE A 126 -8.30 1.42 5.65
CA ILE A 126 -9.66 1.67 6.11
C ILE A 126 -10.50 0.47 5.66
N MET A 127 -10.90 -0.33 6.64
CA MET A 127 -11.54 -1.62 6.42
C MET A 127 -13.07 -1.51 6.45
N PRO A 128 -13.78 -2.32 5.65
CA PRO A 128 -15.23 -2.35 5.66
C PRO A 128 -15.75 -3.06 6.93
N ILE A 129 -16.81 -2.50 7.52
CA ILE A 129 -17.60 -3.15 8.57
C ILE A 129 -18.92 -3.59 7.92
N THR A 130 -19.00 -4.86 7.53
CA THR A 130 -20.09 -5.38 6.69
C THR A 130 -20.32 -6.87 6.89
N ASP A 131 -21.51 -7.32 6.52
CA ASP A 131 -21.94 -8.71 6.43
C ASP A 131 -21.82 -9.28 5.01
N PHE A 132 -21.17 -8.54 4.09
CA PHE A 132 -20.96 -8.93 2.69
C PHE A 132 -22.25 -9.26 1.91
N THR A 133 -23.39 -8.75 2.35
CA THR A 133 -24.64 -8.74 1.55
C THR A 133 -24.48 -7.95 0.25
N THR A 134 -23.57 -6.97 0.25
CA THR A 134 -23.12 -6.20 -0.90
C THR A 134 -21.60 -6.19 -0.97
N ASP A 135 -21.05 -5.87 -2.14
CA ASP A 135 -19.61 -5.78 -2.34
C ASP A 135 -18.98 -4.82 -1.32
N ALA A 136 -18.03 -5.34 -0.55
CA ALA A 136 -17.30 -4.59 0.46
C ALA A 136 -16.22 -3.72 -0.19
N LYS A 137 -15.88 -2.60 0.44
CA LYS A 137 -14.82 -1.69 -0.04
C LYS A 137 -13.70 -1.58 1.00
N ILE A 138 -12.48 -1.91 0.60
CA ILE A 138 -11.27 -1.54 1.31
C ILE A 138 -10.79 -0.22 0.71
N LYS A 139 -10.53 0.76 1.57
CA LYS A 139 -9.87 1.99 1.21
C LYS A 139 -8.42 1.92 1.68
N VAL A 140 -7.49 2.21 0.78
CA VAL A 140 -6.06 2.27 1.10
C VAL A 140 -5.54 3.65 0.79
N ASP A 141 -4.81 4.22 1.73
CA ASP A 141 -4.00 5.41 1.53
C ASP A 141 -2.53 4.95 1.49
N VAL A 142 -1.89 5.11 0.33
CA VAL A 142 -0.57 4.51 0.08
C VAL A 142 0.61 5.33 0.59
N ASN A 143 0.41 6.60 0.94
CA ASN A 143 1.48 7.48 1.45
C ASN A 143 1.20 8.01 2.87
N GLY A 144 0.01 7.74 3.39
CA GLY A 144 -0.47 8.10 4.72
C GLY A 144 -1.12 9.48 4.70
N SER A 145 -2.13 9.65 5.54
CA SER A 145 -2.98 10.85 5.61
C SER A 145 -2.25 12.16 5.89
N ASP A 146 -1.02 12.10 6.41
CA ASP A 146 -0.16 13.27 6.62
C ASP A 146 0.52 13.78 5.34
N LYS A 147 0.51 13.00 4.25
CA LYS A 147 1.22 13.33 3.01
C LYS A 147 0.22 13.63 1.89
N LYS A 148 0.27 14.86 1.40
CA LYS A 148 -0.47 15.27 0.20
C LYS A 148 -0.12 14.36 -1.01
N PRO A 149 -1.05 14.17 -1.96
CA PRO A 149 -2.30 14.93 -2.13
C PRO A 149 -3.56 14.47 -1.36
N ASN A 150 -3.59 13.30 -0.72
CA ASN A 150 -4.76 12.70 -0.04
C ASN A 150 -6.03 12.75 -0.90
N CYS A 151 -5.90 12.33 -2.15
CA CYS A 151 -6.97 12.40 -3.14
C CYS A 151 -7.14 11.09 -3.89
N MET A 152 -8.40 10.85 -4.25
CA MET A 152 -8.79 9.79 -5.17
C MET A 152 -8.80 10.35 -6.58
N TYR A 153 -8.51 9.49 -7.56
CA TYR A 153 -8.65 9.85 -8.96
C TYR A 153 -10.11 10.19 -9.27
N ASN A 154 -10.29 11.27 -10.04
CA ASN A 154 -11.59 11.70 -10.53
C ASN A 154 -11.54 11.80 -12.05
N LYS A 155 -12.32 10.97 -12.73
CA LYS A 155 -12.39 10.95 -14.19
C LYS A 155 -12.90 12.27 -14.79
N THR A 156 -13.82 12.94 -14.09
CA THR A 156 -14.45 14.18 -14.56
C THR A 156 -13.53 15.39 -14.43
N ASP A 157 -12.58 15.33 -13.50
CA ASP A 157 -11.62 16.41 -13.24
C ASP A 157 -10.25 15.80 -12.89
N PRO A 158 -9.49 15.34 -13.92
CA PRO A 158 -8.21 14.67 -13.71
C PRO A 158 -7.09 15.62 -13.25
N GLU A 159 -7.25 16.94 -13.41
CA GLU A 159 -6.28 17.93 -12.92
C GLU A 159 -6.37 18.09 -11.39
N LYS A 160 -7.55 17.86 -10.81
CA LYS A 160 -7.78 17.91 -9.36
C LYS A 160 -6.95 16.88 -8.58
N CYS A 161 -6.60 15.76 -9.20
CA CYS A 161 -5.82 14.69 -8.57
C CYS A 161 -4.97 13.96 -9.62
N SER A 162 -3.84 14.58 -10.00
CA SER A 162 -2.92 14.05 -11.01
C SER A 162 -2.13 12.82 -10.53
N ASP A 163 -1.79 12.77 -9.23
CA ASP A 163 -1.06 11.67 -8.59
C ASP A 163 -1.85 11.13 -7.37
N PRO A 164 -2.91 10.33 -7.59
CA PRO A 164 -3.73 9.80 -6.52
C PRO A 164 -2.93 8.92 -5.57
N ASP A 165 -3.27 8.99 -4.29
CA ASP A 165 -2.71 8.19 -3.20
C ASP A 165 -3.79 7.38 -2.46
N ILE A 166 -5.05 7.77 -2.57
CA ILE A 166 -6.18 7.01 -2.03
C ILE A 166 -6.81 6.14 -3.12
N PHE A 167 -6.93 4.85 -2.83
CA PHE A 167 -7.54 3.87 -3.74
C PHE A 167 -8.61 3.03 -3.06
N GLU A 168 -9.60 2.60 -3.85
CA GLU A 168 -10.67 1.69 -3.42
C GLU A 168 -10.53 0.33 -4.09
N ILE A 169 -10.52 -0.71 -3.25
CA ILE A 169 -10.49 -2.11 -3.66
C ILE A 169 -11.81 -2.75 -3.25
N PHE A 170 -12.54 -3.32 -4.21
CA PHE A 170 -13.83 -3.96 -3.97
C PHE A 170 -13.65 -5.46 -3.80
N ILE A 171 -14.39 -6.02 -2.85
CA ILE A 171 -14.33 -7.44 -2.49
C ILE A 171 -15.74 -8.00 -2.51
N LYS A 172 -15.91 -9.10 -3.23
CA LYS A 172 -17.14 -9.89 -3.24
C LYS A 172 -17.11 -10.92 -2.12
N LYS A 173 -18.29 -11.43 -1.76
CA LYS A 173 -18.43 -12.46 -0.71
C LYS A 173 -17.64 -13.75 -0.99
N ASP A 174 -17.39 -14.06 -2.27
CA ASP A 174 -16.60 -15.21 -2.73
C ASP A 174 -15.08 -14.95 -2.74
N GLY A 175 -14.63 -13.82 -2.19
CA GLY A 175 -13.22 -13.44 -2.17
C GLY A 175 -12.71 -12.83 -3.48
N LYS A 176 -13.53 -12.69 -4.53
CA LYS A 176 -13.09 -12.03 -5.76
C LYS A 176 -12.88 -10.54 -5.52
N MET A 177 -11.70 -10.06 -5.94
CA MET A 177 -11.30 -8.66 -5.82
C MET A 177 -11.31 -7.95 -7.16
N TYR A 178 -11.67 -6.67 -7.15
CA TYR A 178 -11.62 -5.82 -8.33
C TYR A 178 -11.51 -4.34 -7.98
N VAL A 179 -11.10 -3.53 -8.95
CA VAL A 179 -11.03 -2.06 -8.84
C VAL A 179 -11.95 -1.42 -9.86
N LYS A 180 -12.62 -0.32 -9.49
CA LYS A 180 -13.49 0.44 -10.41
C LYS A 180 -12.73 1.56 -11.12
N ASP A 181 -11.82 2.18 -10.39
CA ASP A 181 -11.04 3.34 -10.79
C ASP A 181 -10.11 3.08 -12.00
N GLU A 182 -10.05 4.03 -12.94
CA GLU A 182 -9.24 3.89 -14.16
C GLU A 182 -7.73 3.96 -13.88
N LYS A 183 -7.29 4.80 -12.93
CA LYS A 183 -5.89 4.87 -12.50
C LYS A 183 -5.50 3.62 -11.72
N ALA A 184 -6.36 3.13 -10.84
CA ALA A 184 -6.12 1.84 -10.18
C ALA A 184 -5.95 0.71 -11.20
N LYS A 185 -6.82 0.63 -12.22
CA LYS A 185 -6.68 -0.34 -13.31
C LYS A 185 -5.37 -0.14 -14.08
N GLU A 186 -4.99 1.09 -14.39
CA GLU A 186 -3.72 1.42 -15.04
C GLU A 186 -2.51 0.95 -14.21
N TYR A 187 -2.57 1.09 -12.89
CA TYR A 187 -1.49 0.70 -11.99
C TYR A 187 -1.32 -0.81 -11.88
N LEU A 188 -2.43 -1.56 -11.97
CA LEU A 188 -2.44 -3.02 -11.92
C LEU A 188 -2.10 -3.68 -13.25
N LYS A 189 -2.28 -2.99 -14.39
CA LYS A 189 -1.82 -3.51 -15.69
C LYS A 189 -0.33 -3.82 -15.62
N THR A 190 0.03 -5.06 -15.90
CA THR A 190 1.41 -5.46 -16.15
C THR A 190 1.81 -4.81 -17.47
N ASN A 191 2.77 -3.88 -17.45
CA ASN A 191 3.34 -3.36 -18.69
C ASN A 191 4.13 -4.50 -19.34
N ASP A 192 3.55 -5.18 -20.33
CA ASP A 192 4.19 -6.19 -21.19
C ASP A 192 5.20 -5.57 -22.18
N THR A 193 5.83 -4.46 -21.84
CA THR A 193 6.72 -3.73 -22.75
C THR A 193 8.03 -3.32 -22.07
N ILE A 194 8.76 -4.32 -21.59
CA ILE A 194 10.20 -4.31 -21.88
C ILE A 194 10.30 -4.84 -23.31
N LYS A 195 10.22 -3.94 -24.31
CA LYS A 195 10.74 -4.27 -25.64
C LYS A 195 12.23 -4.53 -25.44
N ARG A 196 12.57 -5.82 -25.41
CA ARG A 196 13.94 -6.32 -25.47
C ARG A 196 14.59 -5.87 -26.77
#